data_AF-A0A660QFR3-F1
#
_entry.id   AF-A0A660QFR3-F1
#
_cell.length_a   1.000
_cell.length_b   1.000
_cell.length_c   1.000
_cell.angle_alpha   90.00
_cell.angle_beta   90.00
_cell.angle_gamma   90.00
#
_symmetry.space_group_name_H-M   'P 1'
#
loop_
_entity.id
_entity.type
_entity.pdbx_description
1 polymer ?
#
loop_
_entity_poly.entity_id
_entity_poly.type
_entity_poly.pdbx_seq_one_letter_code
_entity_poly.pdbx_strand_id
1 'polypeptide(L)'
;MYSVEKNNLQKAKLLIRGYELYAQERYGELSEYIEKNRLPELKYLLIKSQERSFQNDFSEATSAFNLGNYATTVDIIRKILQNMPPQKQDRYDDCLYLLSLSLVRSERWEEAKIELEELAEMQDSEFQKRAMELLKEVYEKTGDEEKFRELSKRLEGNKQ
;
A
#
# COMPACT_ATOMS: atom_id res chain seq x y z
N MET A 1 22.72 -24.96 38.66
CA MET A 1 21.96 -25.62 37.57
C MET A 1 20.48 -25.22 37.55
N TYR A 2 19.74 -25.35 38.66
CA TYR A 2 18.31 -24.97 38.75
C TYR A 2 17.93 -23.53 38.32
N SER A 3 18.81 -22.53 38.48
CA SER A 3 18.53 -21.15 38.10
C SER A 3 18.56 -20.91 36.58
N VAL A 4 19.39 -21.66 35.86
CA VAL A 4 19.52 -21.55 34.39
C VAL A 4 18.32 -22.18 33.70
N GLU A 5 17.88 -23.34 34.17
CA GLU A 5 16.70 -24.05 33.64
C GLU A 5 15.40 -23.26 33.88
N LYS A 6 15.26 -22.61 35.06
CA LYS A 6 14.10 -21.75 35.35
C LYS A 6 14.07 -20.51 34.45
N ASN A 7 15.22 -19.91 34.15
CA ASN A 7 15.30 -18.79 33.20
C ASN A 7 15.00 -19.23 31.77
N ASN A 8 15.46 -20.40 31.34
CA ASN A 8 15.18 -20.94 30.01
C ASN A 8 13.69 -21.27 29.83
N LEU A 9 13.06 -21.87 30.86
CA LEU A 9 11.62 -22.15 30.84
C LEU A 9 10.79 -20.87 30.77
N GLN A 10 11.17 -19.84 31.53
CA GLN A 10 10.48 -18.55 31.50
C GLN A 10 10.59 -17.89 30.14
N LYS A 11 11.79 -17.90 29.53
CA LYS A 11 12.01 -17.39 28.17
C LYS A 11 11.17 -18.14 27.14
N ALA A 12 11.12 -19.47 27.22
CA ALA A 12 10.30 -20.29 26.33
C ALA A 12 8.80 -19.95 26.42
N LYS A 13 8.26 -19.78 27.63
CA LYS A 13 6.86 -19.35 27.83
C LYS A 13 6.58 -18.01 27.19
N LEU A 14 7.49 -17.05 27.34
CA LEU A 14 7.33 -15.73 26.74
C LEU A 14 7.31 -15.81 25.20
N LEU A 15 8.17 -16.63 24.61
CA LEU A 15 8.21 -16.84 23.16
C LEU A 15 6.94 -17.52 22.65
N ILE A 16 6.48 -18.60 23.29
CA ILE A 16 5.25 -19.32 22.93
C ILE A 16 4.07 -18.35 22.89
N ARG A 17 3.92 -17.52 23.93
CA ARG A 17 2.83 -16.54 23.98
C ARG A 17 2.88 -15.52 22.84
N GLY A 18 4.07 -15.10 22.42
CA GLY A 18 4.21 -14.24 21.25
C GLY A 18 3.75 -14.92 19.96
N TYR A 19 4.10 -16.19 19.76
CA TYR A 19 3.59 -16.97 18.61
C TYR A 19 2.07 -17.16 18.66
N GLU A 20 1.48 -17.36 19.84
CA GLU A 20 0.02 -17.44 20.01
C GLU A 20 -0.66 -16.14 19.58
N LEU A 21 -0.15 -14.97 20.01
CA LEU A 21 -0.69 -13.68 19.62
C LEU A 21 -0.62 -13.48 18.10
N TYR A 22 0.48 -13.89 17.47
CA TYR A 22 0.63 -13.87 16.02
C TYR A 22 -0.39 -14.79 15.31
N ALA A 23 -0.54 -16.03 15.78
CA ALA A 23 -1.47 -17.01 15.21
C ALA A 23 -2.94 -16.59 15.36
N GLN A 24 -3.26 -15.82 16.41
CA GLN A 24 -4.58 -15.24 16.65
C GLN A 24 -4.82 -13.92 15.90
N GLU A 25 -3.86 -13.48 15.07
CA GLU A 25 -3.91 -12.24 14.30
C GLU A 25 -4.05 -10.96 15.16
N ARG A 26 -3.64 -11.03 16.44
CA ARG A 26 -3.67 -9.91 17.39
C ARG A 26 -2.40 -9.07 17.25
N TYR A 27 -2.17 -8.49 16.07
CA TYR A 27 -0.88 -7.87 15.72
C TYR A 27 -0.53 -6.63 16.54
N GLY A 28 -1.52 -5.81 16.92
CA GLY A 28 -1.30 -4.67 17.83
C GLY A 28 -0.75 -5.13 19.18
N GLU A 29 -1.39 -6.13 19.77
CA GLU A 29 -0.96 -6.71 21.06
C GLU A 29 0.37 -7.46 20.94
N LEU A 30 0.63 -8.12 19.80
CA LEU A 30 1.91 -8.76 19.53
C LEU A 30 3.06 -7.75 19.58
N SER A 31 2.88 -6.57 18.96
CA SER A 31 3.90 -5.52 18.95
C SER A 31 4.21 -5.04 20.36
N GLU A 32 3.18 -4.64 21.11
CA GLU A 32 3.33 -4.21 22.51
C GLU A 32 3.96 -5.30 23.38
N TYR A 33 3.57 -6.55 23.18
CA TYR A 33 4.08 -7.69 23.93
C TYR A 33 5.58 -7.95 23.65
N ILE A 34 6.01 -7.88 22.39
CA ILE A 34 7.42 -8.08 22.00
C ILE A 34 8.30 -6.99 22.59
N GLU A 35 7.86 -5.73 22.53
CA GLU A 35 8.60 -4.59 23.07
C GLU A 35 8.72 -4.67 24.59
N LYS A 36 7.59 -4.87 25.28
CA LYS A 36 7.53 -4.94 26.75
C LYS A 36 8.42 -6.06 27.31
N ASN A 37 8.48 -7.20 26.64
CA ASN A 37 9.24 -8.35 27.09
C ASN A 37 10.65 -8.45 26.46
N ARG A 38 11.05 -7.48 25.63
CA ARG A 38 12.34 -7.43 24.92
C ARG A 38 12.65 -8.76 24.22
N LEU A 39 11.76 -9.19 23.32
CA LEU A 39 11.86 -10.45 22.59
C LEU A 39 12.36 -10.23 21.14
N PRO A 40 13.66 -9.97 20.91
CA PRO A 40 14.18 -9.71 19.56
C PRO A 40 13.96 -10.89 18.61
N GLU A 41 13.89 -12.12 19.12
CA GLU A 41 13.67 -13.33 18.34
C GLU A 41 12.32 -13.33 17.62
N LEU A 42 11.36 -12.53 18.08
CA LEU A 42 10.02 -12.46 17.50
C LEU A 42 9.82 -11.24 16.59
N LYS A 43 10.81 -10.34 16.46
CA LYS A 43 10.67 -9.12 15.62
C LYS A 43 10.30 -9.44 14.17
N TYR A 44 10.76 -10.57 13.64
CA TYR A 44 10.41 -10.98 12.27
C TYR A 44 8.91 -11.26 12.10
N LEU A 45 8.19 -11.63 13.18
CA LEU A 45 6.74 -11.81 13.14
C LEU A 45 6.00 -10.48 12.94
N LEU A 46 6.56 -9.36 13.41
CA LEU A 46 6.00 -8.02 13.16
C LEU A 46 6.06 -7.69 11.67
N ILE A 47 7.21 -7.94 11.03
CA ILE A 47 7.37 -7.79 9.58
C ILE A 47 6.34 -8.67 8.85
N LYS A 48 6.23 -9.95 9.24
CA LYS A 48 5.26 -10.88 8.63
C LYS A 48 3.82 -10.45 8.83
N SER A 49 3.48 -9.86 9.97
CA SER A 49 2.14 -9.33 10.22
C SER A 49 1.83 -8.10 9.35
N GLN A 50 2.80 -7.21 9.17
CA GLN A 50 2.66 -6.05 8.29
C GLN A 50 2.50 -6.47 6.83
N GLU A 51 3.28 -7.44 6.36
CA GLU A 51 3.13 -8.02 5.02
C GLU A 51 1.74 -8.62 4.83
N ARG A 52 1.22 -9.36 5.81
CA ARG A 52 -0.12 -9.96 5.73
C ARG A 52 -1.22 -8.89 5.76
N SER A 53 -1.10 -7.87 6.62
CA SER A 53 -2.05 -6.75 6.67
C SER A 53 -2.12 -6.05 5.31
N PHE A 54 -0.96 -5.76 4.70
CA PHE A 54 -0.90 -5.18 3.36
C PHE A 54 -1.62 -6.05 2.33
N GLN A 55 -1.36 -7.37 2.32
CA GLN A 55 -2.00 -8.27 1.35
C GLN A 55 -3.52 -8.34 1.53
N ASN A 56 -3.99 -8.37 2.77
CA ASN A 56 -5.42 -8.38 3.07
C ASN A 56 -6.08 -7.08 2.62
N ASP A 57 -5.54 -5.93 3.02
CA ASP A 57 -6.09 -4.62 2.66
C ASP A 57 -6.06 -4.43 1.13
N PHE A 58 -4.98 -4.82 0.46
CA PHE A 58 -4.86 -4.70 -1.00
C PHE A 58 -5.84 -5.62 -1.74
N SER A 59 -6.05 -6.84 -1.23
CA SER A 59 -7.04 -7.78 -1.77
C SER A 59 -8.47 -7.27 -1.58
N GLU A 60 -8.76 -6.66 -0.44
CA GLU A 60 -10.04 -6.01 -0.16
C GLU A 60 -10.28 -4.83 -1.10
N ALA A 61 -9.30 -3.95 -1.26
CA ALA A 61 -9.37 -2.81 -2.17
C ALA A 61 -9.61 -3.24 -3.63
N THR A 62 -8.91 -4.29 -4.08
CA THR A 62 -9.09 -4.87 -5.42
C THR A 62 -10.49 -5.47 -5.59
N SER A 63 -11.00 -6.15 -4.55
CA SER A 63 -12.34 -6.71 -4.57
C SER A 63 -13.40 -5.61 -4.64
N ALA A 64 -13.28 -4.56 -3.82
CA ALA A 64 -14.14 -3.39 -3.86
C ALA A 64 -14.12 -2.72 -5.24
N PHE A 65 -12.94 -2.61 -5.86
CA PHE A 65 -12.77 -2.02 -7.20
C PHE A 65 -13.51 -2.83 -8.25
N ASN A 66 -13.35 -4.16 -8.24
CA ASN A 66 -14.01 -5.06 -9.19
C ASN A 66 -15.54 -5.06 -9.05
N LEU A 67 -16.05 -4.75 -7.85
CA LEU A 67 -17.48 -4.57 -7.59
C LEU A 67 -17.99 -3.17 -7.95
N GLY A 68 -17.13 -2.29 -8.46
CA GLY A 68 -17.47 -0.89 -8.80
C GLY A 68 -17.56 0.03 -7.58
N ASN A 69 -17.16 -0.42 -6.40
CA ASN A 69 -17.14 0.40 -5.19
C ASN A 69 -15.84 1.21 -5.10
N TYR A 70 -15.70 2.16 -6.02
CA TYR A 70 -14.49 2.96 -6.17
C TYR A 70 -14.19 3.86 -4.96
N ALA A 71 -15.23 4.35 -4.26
CA ALA A 71 -15.04 5.16 -3.07
C ALA A 71 -14.35 4.37 -1.95
N THR A 72 -14.82 3.14 -1.68
CA THR A 72 -14.17 2.26 -0.70
C THR A 72 -12.76 1.87 -1.13
N THR A 73 -12.52 1.60 -2.42
CA THR A 73 -11.15 1.36 -2.91
C THR A 73 -10.23 2.55 -2.60
N VAL A 74 -10.67 3.78 -2.85
CA VAL A 74 -9.88 4.99 -2.53
C VAL A 74 -9.50 5.04 -1.06
N ASP A 75 -10.48 4.82 -0.16
CA ASP A 75 -10.24 4.90 1.28
C ASP A 75 -9.25 3.85 1.77
N ILE A 76 -9.39 2.60 1.29
CA ILE A 76 -8.49 1.51 1.66
C ILE A 76 -7.08 1.76 1.13
N ILE A 77 -6.94 2.12 -0.16
CA ILE A 77 -5.62 2.35 -0.76
C ILE A 77 -4.90 3.53 -0.12
N ARG A 78 -5.59 4.62 0.22
CA ARG A 78 -4.97 5.74 0.96
C ARG A 78 -4.42 5.29 2.30
N LYS A 79 -5.16 4.47 3.03
CA LYS A 79 -4.69 3.87 4.29
C LYS A 79 -3.46 2.99 4.07
N ILE A 80 -3.44 2.21 2.99
CA ILE A 80 -2.27 1.40 2.61
C ILE A 80 -1.06 2.29 2.34
N LEU A 81 -1.19 3.32 1.49
CA LEU A 81 -0.09 4.23 1.14
C LEU A 81 0.46 4.96 2.38
N GLN A 82 -0.42 5.42 3.27
CA GLN A 82 -0.03 6.10 4.50
C GLN A 82 0.74 5.17 5.47
N ASN A 83 0.43 3.88 5.48
CA ASN A 83 1.00 2.90 6.40
C ASN A 83 1.82 1.83 5.68
N MET A 84 2.36 2.16 4.50
CA MET A 84 2.99 1.19 3.63
C MET A 84 4.24 0.61 4.33
N PRO A 85 4.31 -0.72 4.51
CA PRO A 85 5.48 -1.31 5.15
C PRO A 85 6.69 -1.20 4.22
N PRO A 86 7.90 -0.94 4.74
CA PRO A 86 9.09 -0.75 3.91
C PRO A 86 9.39 -1.91 2.95
N GLN A 87 8.96 -3.12 3.30
CA GLN A 87 9.14 -4.33 2.48
C GLN A 87 8.15 -4.45 1.31
N LYS A 88 7.22 -3.50 1.18
CA LYS A 88 6.22 -3.42 0.11
C LYS A 88 6.33 -2.15 -0.71
N GLN A 89 7.44 -1.42 -0.58
CA GLN A 89 7.68 -0.21 -1.37
C GLN A 89 7.73 -0.50 -2.87
N ASP A 90 8.09 -1.72 -3.27
CA ASP A 90 8.02 -2.21 -4.65
C ASP A 90 6.58 -2.23 -5.22
N ARG A 91 5.57 -2.17 -4.37
CA ARG A 91 4.14 -2.14 -4.72
C ARG A 91 3.53 -0.75 -4.62
N TYR A 92 4.33 0.29 -4.39
CA TYR A 92 3.86 1.67 -4.26
C TYR A 92 3.11 2.11 -5.52
N ASP A 93 3.71 1.90 -6.69
CA ASP A 93 3.17 2.28 -7.98
C ASP A 93 1.84 1.57 -8.29
N ASP A 94 1.72 0.29 -7.93
CA ASP A 94 0.45 -0.46 -8.08
C ASP A 94 -0.66 0.19 -7.26
N CYS A 95 -0.36 0.57 -6.01
CA CYS A 95 -1.30 1.20 -5.12
C CYS A 95 -1.67 2.58 -5.65
N LEU A 96 -0.69 3.39 -6.04
CA LEU A 96 -0.93 4.72 -6.58
C LEU A 96 -1.73 4.68 -7.88
N TYR A 97 -1.47 3.71 -8.75
CA TYR A 97 -2.23 3.52 -9.98
C TYR A 97 -3.67 3.08 -9.70
N LEU A 98 -3.89 2.13 -8.79
CA LEU A 98 -5.24 1.70 -8.41
C LEU A 98 -6.03 2.83 -7.73
N LEU A 99 -5.38 3.64 -6.90
CA LEU A 99 -5.96 4.86 -6.32
C LEU A 99 -6.40 5.82 -7.44
N SER A 100 -5.47 6.17 -8.32
CA SER A 100 -5.70 7.08 -9.45
C SER A 100 -6.87 6.62 -10.32
N LEU A 101 -6.87 5.34 -10.71
CA LEU A 101 -7.94 4.75 -11.51
C LEU A 101 -9.29 4.81 -10.79
N SER A 102 -9.31 4.54 -9.49
CA SER A 102 -10.54 4.61 -8.68
C SER A 102 -11.07 6.04 -8.54
N LEU A 103 -10.18 7.03 -8.40
CA LEU A 103 -10.56 8.45 -8.38
C LEU A 103 -11.19 8.88 -9.71
N VAL A 104 -10.59 8.50 -10.84
CA VAL A 104 -11.16 8.74 -12.18
C VAL A 104 -12.53 8.09 -12.33
N ARG A 105 -12.67 6.82 -11.94
CA ARG A 105 -13.94 6.08 -12.04
C ARG A 105 -15.04 6.60 -11.13
N SER A 106 -14.68 7.28 -10.04
CA SER A 106 -15.59 7.96 -9.13
C SER A 106 -15.78 9.46 -9.42
N GLU A 107 -15.27 9.93 -10.57
CA GLU A 107 -15.36 11.33 -11.03
C GLU A 107 -14.72 12.36 -10.07
N ARG A 108 -13.78 11.91 -9.23
CA ARG A 108 -13.02 12.77 -8.30
C ARG A 108 -11.81 13.35 -9.02
N TRP A 109 -12.07 14.18 -10.03
CA TRP A 109 -11.10 14.61 -11.03
C TRP A 109 -9.89 15.35 -10.47
N GLU A 110 -10.08 16.29 -9.55
CA GLU A 110 -8.97 17.09 -9.01
C GLU A 110 -8.01 16.24 -8.16
N GLU A 111 -8.55 15.28 -7.40
CA GLU A 111 -7.72 14.33 -6.67
C GLU A 111 -7.02 13.38 -7.65
N ALA A 112 -7.72 12.90 -8.68
CA ALA A 112 -7.12 12.05 -9.70
C ALA A 112 -5.94 12.73 -10.41
N LYS A 113 -6.04 14.04 -10.72
CA LYS A 113 -4.95 14.79 -11.35
C LYS A 113 -3.67 14.72 -10.52
N ILE A 114 -3.76 15.00 -9.21
CA ILE A 114 -2.61 15.04 -8.31
C ILE A 114 -1.87 13.70 -8.33
N GLU A 115 -2.59 12.60 -8.11
CA GLU A 115 -1.98 11.27 -8.03
C GLU A 115 -1.44 10.81 -9.40
N LEU A 116 -2.13 11.14 -10.50
CA LEU A 116 -1.71 10.80 -11.85
C LEU A 116 -0.51 11.63 -12.34
N GLU A 117 -0.39 12.89 -11.94
CA GLU A 117 0.78 13.73 -12.22
C GLU A 117 2.03 13.16 -11.54
N GLU A 118 1.91 12.73 -10.27
CA GLU A 118 3.01 12.04 -9.58
C GLU A 118 3.44 10.80 -10.37
N LEU A 119 2.49 9.91 -10.68
CA LEU A 119 2.77 8.66 -11.38
C LEU A 119 3.30 8.88 -12.82
N ALA A 120 2.89 9.96 -13.49
CA ALA A 120 3.38 10.32 -14.83
C ALA A 120 4.85 10.77 -14.83
N GLU A 121 5.37 11.29 -13.72
CA GLU A 121 6.77 11.69 -13.59
C GLU A 121 7.69 10.54 -13.12
N MET A 122 7.11 9.40 -12.70
CA MET A 122 7.85 8.21 -12.29
C MET A 122 8.37 7.42 -13.51
N GLN A 123 9.57 7.75 -13.98
CA GLN A 123 10.16 7.19 -15.21
C GLN A 123 10.38 5.66 -15.18
N ASP A 124 10.61 5.09 -14.00
CA ASP A 124 10.84 3.65 -13.82
C ASP A 124 9.53 2.86 -13.59
N SER A 125 8.38 3.54 -13.53
CA SER A 125 7.09 2.90 -13.28
C SER A 125 6.54 2.24 -14.54
N GLU A 126 6.11 0.98 -14.44
CA GLU A 126 5.38 0.32 -15.53
C GLU A 126 4.02 0.98 -15.83
N PHE A 127 3.49 1.75 -14.88
CA PHE A 127 2.22 2.45 -15.02
C PHE A 127 2.35 3.84 -15.61
N GLN A 128 3.56 4.40 -15.75
CA GLN A 128 3.78 5.79 -16.17
C GLN A 128 2.99 6.15 -17.44
N LYS A 129 3.11 5.33 -18.49
CA LYS A 129 2.41 5.59 -19.75
C LYS A 129 0.89 5.53 -19.61
N ARG A 130 0.38 4.55 -18.85
CA ARG A 130 -1.07 4.43 -18.59
C ARG A 130 -1.57 5.59 -17.75
N ALA A 131 -0.77 6.06 -16.80
CA ALA A 131 -1.08 7.23 -15.99
C ALA A 131 -1.16 8.49 -16.85
N MET A 132 -0.21 8.70 -17.77
CA MET A 132 -0.27 9.79 -18.75
C MET A 132 -1.52 9.72 -19.65
N GLU A 133 -1.89 8.52 -20.12
CA GLU A 133 -3.10 8.34 -20.92
C GLU A 133 -4.37 8.68 -20.12
N LEU A 134 -4.48 8.20 -18.87
CA LEU A 134 -5.59 8.56 -17.99
C LEU A 134 -5.60 10.05 -17.65
N LEU A 135 -4.44 10.65 -17.35
CA LEU A 135 -4.33 12.06 -17.00
C LEU A 135 -4.79 12.95 -18.16
N LYS A 136 -4.49 12.54 -19.39
CA LYS A 136 -5.01 13.20 -20.60
C LYS A 136 -6.54 13.18 -20.65
N GLU A 137 -7.17 12.05 -20.37
CA GLU A 137 -8.64 11.96 -20.29
C GLU A 137 -9.19 12.90 -19.20
N VAL A 138 -8.52 12.98 -18.05
CA VAL A 138 -8.94 13.87 -16.95
C VAL A 138 -8.81 15.34 -17.35
N TYR A 139 -7.74 15.75 -18.03
CA TYR A 139 -7.59 17.12 -18.54
C TYR A 139 -8.66 17.49 -19.56
N GLU A 140 -8.99 16.57 -20.47
CA GLU A 140 -10.10 16.76 -21.41
C GLU A 140 -11.43 16.96 -20.68
N LYS A 141 -11.72 16.13 -19.66
CA LYS A 141 -12.96 16.22 -18.88
C LYS A 141 -13.07 17.48 -18.02
N THR A 142 -11.95 17.99 -17.55
CA THR A 142 -11.90 19.19 -16.70
C THR A 142 -11.69 20.50 -17.48
N GLY A 143 -11.46 20.41 -18.80
CA GLY A 143 -11.29 21.57 -19.68
C GLY A 143 -9.89 22.20 -19.64
N ASP A 144 -8.89 21.48 -19.14
CA ASP A 144 -7.50 21.96 -19.09
C ASP A 144 -6.78 21.69 -20.42
N GLU A 145 -7.15 22.46 -21.44
CA GLU A 145 -6.66 22.26 -22.81
C GLU A 145 -5.15 22.44 -22.96
N GLU A 146 -4.53 23.32 -22.17
CA GLU A 146 -3.09 23.56 -22.24
C GLU A 146 -2.33 22.31 -21.80
N LYS A 147 -2.66 21.79 -20.61
CA LYS A 147 -2.07 20.56 -20.07
C LYS A 147 -2.35 19.35 -20.95
N PHE A 148 -3.56 19.24 -21.50
CA PHE A 148 -3.90 18.20 -22.47
C PHE A 148 -2.97 18.19 -23.70
N ARG A 149 -2.73 19.38 -24.29
CA ARG A 149 -1.88 19.53 -25.49
C ARG A 149 -0.41 19.26 -25.16
N GLU A 150 0.07 19.73 -24.02
CA GLU A 150 1.44 19.47 -23.55
C GLU A 150 1.68 17.97 -23.38
N LEU A 151 0.77 17.29 -22.66
CA LEU A 151 0.88 15.85 -22.39
C LEU A 151 0.77 15.02 -23.67
N SER A 152 -0.10 15.42 -24.61
CA SER A 152 -0.22 14.77 -25.91
C SER A 152 1.10 14.81 -26.70
N LYS A 153 1.81 15.95 -26.69
CA LYS A 153 3.13 16.06 -27.33
C LYS A 153 4.18 15.15 -26.67
N ARG A 154 4.20 15.07 -25.33
CA ARG A 154 5.12 14.17 -24.60
C ARG A 154 4.88 12.71 -24.98
N LEU A 155 3.62 12.27 -25.06
CA LEU A 155 3.26 10.91 -25.45
C LEU A 155 3.56 10.58 -26.92
N GLU A 156 3.45 11.56 -27.83
CA GLU A 156 3.80 11.38 -29.24
C GLU A 156 5.32 11.36 -29.48
N GLY A 157 6.08 12.19 -28.74
CA GLY A 157 7.55 12.21 -28.79
C GLY A 157 8.21 10.92 -28.30
N ASN A 158 7.56 10.19 -27.39
CA ASN A 158 8.04 8.91 -26.84
C ASN A 158 7.72 7.67 -27.73
N LYS A 159 7.19 7.85 -28.96
CA LYS A 159 6.89 6.75 -29.90
C LYS A 159 8.03 6.45 -30.91
N GLN A 160 9.23 7.01 -30.73
CA GLN A 160 10.43 6.73 -31.52
C GLN A 160 11.37 5.79 -30.79
#